data_AF-W7AJQ7-F1
#
_entry.id   AF-W7AJQ7-F1
#
_cell.length_a   1.000
_cell.length_b   1.000
_cell.length_c   1.000
_cell.angle_alpha   90.00
_cell.angle_beta   90.00
_cell.angle_gamma   90.00
#
_symmetry.space_group_name_H-M   'P 1'
#
loop_
_entity.id
_entity.type
_entity.pdbx_description
1 polymer ?
#
loop_
_entity_poly.entity_id
_entity_poly.type
_entity_poly.pdbx_seq_one_letter_code
_entity_poly.pdbx_strand_id
1 'polypeptide(L)'
;MDFLKLAKQGSALSREYKSLIRDKEKNAGIERLAAITIQKCYRGYLTRRTYLVYKYFLKRAKDAIDILACKFLLRKLKRQRLEEQAVLYMSDSATKIQKVFRGYCSRKYIHDFFRRKREIIEMDEHVKAQKGIILQGIEEKRKKQLLHDNKVKDTKIHNAAKNLHHLVSTKAQRGVYNYRIENIIRKQVVYSSKGEWENEKMTNEKGENEK
;
A
#
# COMPACT_ATOMS: atom_id res chain seq x y z
N MET A 1 65.53 -41.99 122.94
CA MET A 1 64.83 -41.09 122.00
C MET A 1 65.83 -40.04 121.52
N ASP A 2 66.27 -40.14 120.27
CA ASP A 2 67.34 -39.29 119.71
C ASP A 2 66.82 -37.86 119.41
N PHE A 3 66.69 -37.04 120.45
CA PHE A 3 66.30 -35.63 120.34
C PHE A 3 67.19 -34.83 119.37
N LEU A 4 68.46 -35.24 119.22
CA LEU A 4 69.40 -34.67 118.25
C LEU A 4 69.00 -34.93 116.79
N LYS A 5 68.41 -36.09 116.47
CA LYS A 5 67.93 -36.40 115.10
C LYS A 5 66.68 -35.59 114.77
N LEU A 6 65.76 -35.45 115.71
CA LEU A 6 64.55 -34.62 115.58
C LEU A 6 64.89 -33.12 115.41
N ALA A 7 65.86 -32.61 116.17
CA ALA A 7 66.33 -31.22 116.02
C ALA A 7 67.01 -30.97 114.66
N LYS A 8 67.82 -31.93 114.17
CA LYS A 8 68.42 -31.88 112.83
C LYS A 8 67.37 -31.93 111.72
N GLN A 9 66.34 -32.76 111.85
CA GLN A 9 65.22 -32.84 110.91
C GLN A 9 64.37 -31.56 110.92
N GLY A 10 64.05 -31.02 112.09
CA GLY A 10 63.29 -29.76 112.22
C GLY A 10 64.03 -28.56 111.63
N SER A 11 65.34 -28.49 111.81
CA SER A 11 66.17 -27.44 111.20
C SER A 11 66.31 -27.58 109.68
N ALA A 12 66.40 -28.80 109.15
CA ALA A 12 66.39 -29.07 107.71
C ALA A 12 65.05 -28.67 107.07
N LEU A 13 63.93 -29.08 107.68
CA LEU A 13 62.59 -28.74 107.23
C LEU A 13 62.35 -27.21 107.27
N SER A 14 62.80 -26.54 108.33
CA SER A 14 62.71 -25.07 108.42
C SER A 14 63.51 -24.38 107.31
N ARG A 15 64.67 -24.94 106.93
CA ARG A 15 65.50 -24.40 105.85
C ARG A 15 64.84 -24.59 104.48
N GLU A 16 64.26 -25.76 104.23
CA GLU A 16 63.52 -26.09 103.00
C GLU A 16 62.26 -25.24 102.85
N TYR A 17 61.50 -25.08 103.94
CA TYR A 17 60.33 -24.20 103.95
C TYR A 17 60.71 -22.74 103.62
N LYS A 18 61.81 -22.24 104.20
CA LYS A 18 62.32 -20.90 103.91
C LYS A 18 62.84 -20.78 102.47
N SER A 19 63.39 -21.83 101.85
CA SER A 19 63.76 -21.79 100.43
C SER A 19 62.53 -21.75 99.54
N LEU A 20 61.50 -22.56 99.83
CA LEU A 20 60.25 -22.55 99.07
C LEU A 20 59.54 -21.19 99.11
N ILE A 21 59.57 -20.49 100.25
CA ILE A 21 59.02 -19.12 100.34
C ILE A 21 59.79 -18.16 99.42
N ARG A 22 61.13 -18.21 99.45
CA ARG A 22 61.96 -17.35 98.59
C ARG A 22 61.75 -17.66 97.11
N ASP A 23 61.64 -18.93 96.75
CA ASP A 23 61.39 -19.36 95.37
C ASP A 23 60.00 -18.93 94.90
N LYS A 24 58.99 -19.02 95.76
CA LYS A 24 57.64 -18.49 95.49
C LYS A 24 57.69 -16.98 95.24
N GLU A 25 58.35 -16.22 96.10
CA GLU A 25 58.46 -14.75 95.93
C GLU A 25 59.21 -14.39 94.65
N LYS A 26 60.29 -15.11 94.35
CA LYS A 26 61.08 -14.95 93.12
C LYS A 26 60.28 -15.26 91.87
N ASN A 27 59.42 -16.29 91.90
CA ASN A 27 58.67 -16.77 90.74
C ASN A 27 57.28 -16.13 90.59
N ALA A 28 56.72 -15.50 91.63
CA ALA A 28 55.36 -14.95 91.62
C ALA A 28 55.10 -13.97 90.47
N GLY A 29 56.10 -13.17 90.08
CA GLY A 29 56.01 -12.27 88.93
C GLY A 29 55.89 -13.02 87.60
N ILE A 30 56.69 -14.07 87.42
CA ILE A 30 56.73 -14.90 86.21
C ILE A 30 55.41 -15.67 86.07
N GLU A 31 54.93 -16.28 87.15
CA GLU A 31 53.66 -17.00 87.19
C GLU A 31 52.49 -16.08 86.87
N ARG A 32 52.48 -14.85 87.42
CA ARG A 32 51.46 -13.84 87.11
C ARG A 32 51.46 -13.48 85.63
N LEU A 33 52.63 -13.24 85.04
CA LEU A 33 52.76 -12.90 83.61
C LEU A 33 52.33 -14.07 82.71
N ALA A 34 52.67 -15.30 83.09
CA ALA A 34 52.22 -16.50 82.39
C ALA A 34 50.69 -16.62 82.44
N ALA A 35 50.09 -16.46 83.62
CA ALA A 35 48.64 -16.49 83.80
C ALA A 35 47.94 -15.41 82.97
N ILE A 36 48.43 -14.16 82.99
CA ILE A 36 47.92 -13.08 82.14
C ILE A 36 48.03 -13.45 80.65
N THR A 37 49.13 -14.09 80.24
CA THR A 37 49.34 -14.49 78.85
C THR A 37 48.39 -15.60 78.40
N ILE A 38 48.09 -16.56 79.26
CA ILE A 38 47.07 -17.58 79.00
C ILE A 38 45.69 -16.93 78.91
N GLN A 39 45.34 -16.10 79.89
CA GLN A 39 44.04 -15.43 79.95
C GLN A 39 43.79 -14.50 78.76
N LYS A 40 44.76 -13.69 78.36
CA LYS A 40 44.63 -12.80 77.18
C LYS A 40 44.44 -13.60 75.90
N CYS A 41 45.17 -14.71 75.76
CA CYS A 41 45.06 -15.59 74.60
C CYS A 41 43.66 -16.22 74.53
N TYR A 42 43.20 -16.78 75.64
CA TYR A 42 41.89 -17.42 75.74
C TYR A 42 40.74 -16.44 75.50
N ARG A 43 40.78 -15.24 76.09
CA ARG A 43 39.79 -14.18 75.84
C ARG A 43 39.75 -13.80 74.36
N GLY A 44 40.92 -13.64 73.73
CA GLY A 44 41.02 -13.37 72.29
C GLY A 44 40.47 -14.52 71.44
N TYR A 45 40.74 -15.77 71.81
CA TYR A 45 40.20 -16.95 71.14
C TYR A 45 38.67 -16.99 71.20
N LEU A 46 38.08 -16.76 72.38
CA LEU A 46 36.62 -16.72 72.54
C LEU A 46 35.98 -15.66 71.65
N THR A 47 36.50 -14.44 71.66
CA THR A 47 35.97 -13.35 70.83
C THR A 47 36.04 -13.68 69.34
N ARG A 48 37.18 -14.19 68.86
CA ARG A 48 37.32 -14.57 67.44
C ARG A 48 36.40 -15.72 67.05
N ARG A 49 36.28 -16.73 67.92
CA ARG A 49 35.36 -17.87 67.68
C ARG A 49 33.93 -17.38 67.55
N THR A 50 33.47 -16.55 68.49
CA THR A 50 32.13 -15.97 68.47
C THR A 50 31.91 -15.12 67.21
N TYR A 51 32.87 -14.28 66.83
CA TYR A 51 32.80 -13.48 65.60
C TYR A 51 32.66 -14.36 64.35
N LEU A 52 33.45 -15.44 64.22
CA LEU A 52 33.39 -16.33 63.07
C LEU A 52 32.03 -17.01 62.94
N VAL A 53 31.44 -17.43 64.06
CA VAL A 53 30.10 -18.02 64.10
C VAL A 53 29.07 -17.01 63.61
N TYR A 54 29.06 -15.78 64.14
CA TYR A 54 28.12 -14.75 63.69
C TYR A 54 28.33 -14.38 62.22
N LYS A 55 29.59 -14.23 61.78
CA LYS A 55 29.92 -13.94 60.38
C LYS A 55 29.35 -15.00 59.44
N TYR A 56 29.48 -16.28 59.81
CA TYR A 56 28.92 -17.39 59.03
C TYR A 56 27.39 -17.29 58.93
N PHE A 57 26.70 -17.09 60.06
CA PHE A 57 25.24 -16.98 60.07
C PHE A 57 24.73 -15.78 59.27
N LEU A 58 25.36 -14.62 59.42
CA LEU A 58 24.98 -13.41 58.66
C LEU A 58 25.17 -13.62 57.16
N LYS A 59 26.30 -14.22 56.75
CA LYS A 59 26.53 -14.55 55.34
C LYS A 59 25.45 -15.50 54.82
N ARG A 60 25.17 -16.58 55.55
CA ARG A 60 24.16 -17.57 55.16
C ARG A 60 22.75 -16.97 55.08
N ALA A 61 22.39 -16.07 56.00
CA ALA A 61 21.11 -15.37 55.96
C ALA A 61 21.02 -14.45 54.73
N LYS A 62 22.07 -13.69 54.44
CA LYS A 62 22.15 -12.85 53.25
C LYS A 62 22.02 -13.67 51.97
N ASP A 63 22.81 -14.74 51.83
CA ASP A 63 22.77 -15.61 50.66
C ASP A 63 21.37 -16.20 50.44
N ALA A 64 20.67 -16.58 51.53
CA ALA A 64 19.29 -17.08 51.45
C ALA A 64 18.29 -16.01 50.96
N ILE A 65 18.42 -14.77 51.44
CA ILE A 65 17.59 -13.64 51.01
C ILE A 65 17.84 -13.35 49.53
N ASP A 66 19.10 -13.30 49.09
CA ASP A 66 19.46 -13.04 47.70
C ASP A 66 18.89 -14.13 46.76
N ILE A 67 19.00 -15.40 47.14
CA ILE A 67 18.40 -16.52 46.40
C ILE A 67 16.87 -16.38 46.30
N LEU A 68 16.21 -15.99 47.40
CA LEU A 68 14.76 -15.81 47.41
C LEU A 68 14.35 -14.65 46.49
N ALA A 69 15.08 -13.54 46.52
CA ALA A 69 14.86 -12.39 45.64
C ALA A 69 15.03 -12.77 44.17
N CYS A 70 16.10 -13.51 43.81
CA CYS A 70 16.30 -14.02 42.45
C CYS A 70 15.15 -14.93 42.01
N LYS A 71 14.68 -15.85 42.86
CA LYS A 71 13.53 -16.72 42.56
C LYS A 71 12.25 -15.92 42.33
N PHE A 72 12.00 -14.90 43.14
CA PHE A 72 10.84 -14.03 42.98
C PHE A 72 10.88 -13.25 41.67
N LEU A 73 12.04 -12.64 41.37
CA LEU A 73 12.26 -11.91 40.12
C LEU A 73 12.07 -12.81 38.90
N LEU A 74 12.66 -14.01 38.92
CA LEU A 74 12.51 -14.98 37.83
C LEU A 74 11.04 -15.34 37.59
N ARG A 75 10.27 -15.61 38.65
CA ARG A 75 8.83 -15.89 38.55
C ARG A 75 8.06 -14.70 37.96
N LYS A 76 8.39 -13.47 38.37
CA LYS A 76 7.78 -12.25 37.83
C LYS A 76 8.05 -12.11 36.33
N LEU A 77 9.32 -12.21 35.92
CA LEU A 77 9.72 -12.10 34.52
C LEU A 77 9.10 -13.21 33.65
N LYS A 78 9.01 -14.43 34.16
CA LYS A 78 8.35 -15.54 33.45
C LYS A 78 6.87 -15.26 33.22
N ARG A 79 6.16 -14.70 34.21
CA ARG A 79 4.75 -14.31 34.04
C ARG A 79 4.59 -13.22 32.99
N GLN A 80 5.38 -12.15 33.09
CA GLN A 80 5.36 -11.05 32.12
C GLN A 80 5.59 -11.54 30.69
N ARG A 81 6.59 -12.40 30.48
CA ARG A 81 6.84 -13.00 29.17
C ARG A 81 5.66 -13.81 28.63
N LEU A 82 5.00 -14.59 29.49
CA LEU A 82 3.83 -15.37 29.09
C LEU A 82 2.64 -14.47 28.74
N GLU A 83 2.43 -13.39 29.50
CA GLU A 83 1.41 -12.38 29.22
C GLU A 83 1.69 -11.68 27.88
N GLU A 84 2.93 -11.24 27.65
CA GLU A 84 3.36 -10.65 26.37
C GLU A 84 3.10 -11.60 25.20
N GLN A 85 3.50 -12.87 25.34
CA GLN A 85 3.28 -13.88 24.31
C GLN A 85 1.80 -14.14 24.04
N ALA A 86 0.96 -14.15 25.08
CA ALA A 86 -0.48 -14.29 24.94
C ALA A 86 -1.10 -13.09 24.21
N VAL A 87 -0.70 -11.87 24.56
CA VAL A 87 -1.16 -10.64 23.88
C VAL A 87 -0.77 -10.66 22.41
N LEU A 88 0.47 -11.03 22.08
CA LEU A 88 0.94 -11.15 20.68
C LEU A 88 0.16 -12.22 19.89
N TYR A 89 -0.11 -13.37 20.51
CA TYR A 89 -0.88 -14.42 19.87
C TYR A 89 -2.34 -13.98 19.59
N MET A 90 -2.97 -13.32 20.56
CA MET A 90 -4.35 -12.83 20.43
C MET A 90 -4.43 -11.70 19.41
N SER A 91 -3.44 -10.80 19.36
CA SER A 91 -3.41 -9.71 18.39
C SER A 91 -3.23 -10.23 16.96
N ASP A 92 -2.30 -11.17 16.72
CA ASP A 92 -2.12 -11.81 15.41
C ASP A 92 -3.38 -12.56 14.97
N SER A 93 -4.00 -13.31 15.89
CA SER A 93 -5.27 -14.00 15.63
C SER A 93 -6.38 -13.02 15.24
N ALA A 94 -6.51 -11.91 15.97
CA ALA A 94 -7.47 -10.86 15.65
C ALA A 94 -7.18 -10.22 14.29
N THR A 95 -5.92 -9.93 13.97
CA THR A 95 -5.52 -9.37 12.67
C THR A 95 -5.87 -10.31 11.52
N LYS A 96 -5.66 -11.63 11.67
CA LYS A 96 -6.04 -12.63 10.67
C LYS A 96 -7.55 -12.64 10.43
N ILE A 97 -8.35 -12.69 11.50
CA ILE A 97 -9.82 -12.64 11.42
C ILE A 97 -10.26 -11.37 10.70
N GLN A 98 -9.75 -10.22 11.12
CA GLN A 98 -10.11 -8.94 10.54
C GLN A 98 -9.69 -8.83 9.07
N LYS A 99 -8.50 -9.33 8.69
CA LYS A 99 -8.04 -9.35 7.29
C LYS A 99 -8.99 -10.16 6.41
N VAL A 100 -9.37 -11.35 6.86
CA VAL A 100 -10.32 -12.21 6.14
C VAL A 100 -11.68 -11.52 6.01
N PHE A 101 -12.18 -10.94 7.11
CA PHE A 101 -13.46 -10.23 7.12
C PHE A 101 -13.47 -9.02 6.18
N ARG A 102 -12.45 -8.17 6.25
CA ARG A 102 -12.31 -7.02 5.33
C ARG A 102 -12.26 -7.47 3.87
N GLY A 103 -11.53 -8.54 3.57
CA GLY A 103 -11.49 -9.15 2.25
C GLY A 103 -12.86 -9.67 1.77
N TYR A 104 -13.60 -10.35 2.65
CA TYR A 104 -14.96 -10.80 2.37
C TYR A 104 -15.89 -9.62 2.08
N CYS A 105 -15.92 -8.60 2.94
CA CYS A 105 -16.75 -7.42 2.77
C CYS A 105 -16.45 -6.68 1.48
N SER A 106 -15.17 -6.50 1.16
CA SER A 106 -14.74 -5.87 -0.09
C SER A 106 -15.25 -6.63 -1.33
N ARG A 107 -15.07 -7.95 -1.37
CA ARG A 107 -15.52 -8.78 -2.50
C ARG A 107 -17.04 -8.87 -2.63
N LYS A 108 -17.77 -8.83 -1.51
CA LYS A 108 -19.23 -8.96 -1.51
C LYS A 108 -19.95 -7.64 -1.81
N TYR A 109 -19.46 -6.52 -1.28
CA TYR A 109 -20.22 -5.27 -1.27
C TYR A 109 -19.59 -4.14 -2.10
N ILE A 110 -18.26 -4.13 -2.28
CA ILE A 110 -17.56 -3.06 -3.01
C ILE A 110 -17.25 -3.51 -4.44
N HIS A 111 -16.54 -4.63 -4.58
CA HIS A 111 -16.11 -5.18 -5.87
C HIS A 111 -17.02 -6.33 -6.30
N ASP A 112 -18.33 -6.12 -6.25
CA ASP A 112 -19.29 -7.08 -6.80
C ASP A 112 -19.14 -7.09 -8.33
N PHE A 113 -18.41 -8.08 -8.83
CA PHE A 113 -18.16 -8.31 -10.25
C PHE A 113 -19.46 -8.40 -11.06
N PHE A 114 -20.49 -9.06 -10.51
CA PHE A 114 -21.75 -9.24 -11.22
C PHE A 114 -22.52 -7.94 -11.32
N ARG A 115 -22.52 -7.14 -10.25
CA ARG A 115 -23.09 -5.79 -10.29
C ARG A 115 -22.36 -4.92 -11.31
N ARG A 116 -21.02 -4.88 -11.28
CA ARG A 116 -20.25 -4.08 -12.22
C ARG A 116 -20.45 -4.52 -13.67
N LYS A 117 -20.54 -5.82 -13.91
CA LYS A 117 -20.82 -6.38 -15.25
C LYS A 117 -22.19 -5.92 -15.76
N ARG A 118 -23.23 -5.95 -14.92
CA ARG A 118 -24.57 -5.45 -15.30
C ARG A 118 -24.54 -3.96 -15.64
N GLU A 119 -23.94 -3.13 -14.80
CA GLU A 119 -23.82 -1.69 -15.04
C GLU A 119 -23.13 -1.36 -16.37
N ILE A 120 -22.08 -2.11 -16.74
CA ILE A 120 -21.38 -1.90 -18.02
C ILE A 120 -22.26 -2.29 -19.21
N ILE A 121 -22.99 -3.40 -19.12
CA ILE A 121 -23.89 -3.84 -20.20
C ILE A 121 -25.02 -2.83 -20.39
N GLU A 122 -25.66 -2.38 -19.32
CA GLU A 122 -26.71 -1.36 -19.36
C GLU A 122 -26.21 -0.04 -19.97
N MET A 123 -24.99 0.38 -19.60
CA MET A 123 -24.37 1.58 -20.18
C MET A 123 -24.08 1.40 -21.68
N ASP A 124 -23.58 0.24 -22.11
CA ASP A 124 -23.32 -0.04 -23.53
C ASP A 124 -24.61 -0.05 -24.37
N GLU A 125 -25.68 -0.64 -23.84
CA GLU A 125 -27.02 -0.61 -24.46
C GLU A 125 -27.54 0.82 -24.58
N HIS A 126 -27.43 1.62 -23.52
CA HIS A 126 -27.83 3.03 -23.53
C HIS A 126 -27.03 3.84 -24.57
N VAL A 127 -25.71 3.66 -24.63
CA VAL A 127 -24.84 4.33 -25.62
C VAL A 127 -25.22 3.93 -27.04
N LYS A 128 -25.49 2.64 -27.30
CA LYS A 128 -25.95 2.16 -28.62
C LYS A 128 -27.28 2.79 -29.01
N ALA A 129 -28.23 2.84 -28.07
CA ALA A 129 -29.54 3.46 -28.31
C ALA A 129 -29.38 4.96 -28.63
N GLN A 130 -28.60 5.71 -27.84
CA GLN A 130 -28.33 7.12 -28.10
C GLN A 130 -27.64 7.35 -29.45
N LYS A 131 -26.66 6.51 -29.80
CA LYS A 131 -25.99 6.58 -31.11
C LYS A 131 -26.99 6.37 -32.25
N GLY A 132 -27.93 5.43 -32.11
CA GLY A 132 -29.01 5.21 -33.06
C GLY A 132 -29.88 6.46 -33.26
N ILE A 133 -30.31 7.08 -32.17
CA ILE A 133 -31.11 8.32 -32.20
C ILE A 133 -30.34 9.46 -32.88
N ILE A 134 -29.05 9.62 -32.55
CA ILE A 134 -28.21 10.67 -33.16
C ILE A 134 -28.07 10.43 -34.67
N LEU A 135 -27.84 9.19 -35.10
CA LEU A 135 -27.72 8.86 -36.53
C LEU A 135 -29.03 9.13 -37.29
N GLN A 136 -30.18 8.74 -36.73
CA GLN A 136 -31.49 9.04 -37.30
C GLN A 136 -31.71 10.56 -37.41
N GLY A 137 -31.38 11.31 -36.34
CA GLY A 137 -31.49 12.78 -36.35
C GLY A 137 -30.58 13.45 -37.39
N ILE A 138 -29.37 12.93 -37.61
CA ILE A 138 -28.47 13.39 -38.69
C ILE A 138 -29.08 13.11 -40.06
N GLU A 139 -29.62 11.91 -40.27
CA GLU A 139 -30.21 11.51 -41.54
C GLU A 139 -31.47 12.34 -41.86
N GLU A 140 -32.32 12.59 -40.87
CA GLU A 140 -33.49 13.47 -41.02
C GLU A 140 -33.08 14.90 -41.34
N LYS A 141 -32.07 15.46 -40.66
CA LYS A 141 -31.53 16.79 -40.98
C LYS A 141 -31.00 16.83 -42.41
N ARG A 142 -30.28 15.80 -42.84
CA ARG A 142 -29.74 15.70 -44.21
C ARG A 142 -30.87 15.66 -45.26
N LYS A 143 -31.94 14.88 -45.01
CA LYS A 143 -33.13 14.84 -45.87
C LYS A 143 -33.84 16.20 -45.93
N LYS A 144 -34.04 16.86 -44.80
CA LYS A 144 -34.64 18.20 -44.73
C LYS A 144 -33.79 19.25 -45.46
N GLN A 145 -32.46 19.21 -45.31
CA GLN A 145 -31.55 20.11 -46.02
C GLN A 145 -31.62 19.87 -47.53
N LEU A 146 -31.57 18.63 -47.99
CA LEU A 146 -31.67 18.30 -49.41
C LEU A 146 -32.99 18.80 -50.02
N LEU A 147 -34.10 18.62 -49.31
CA LEU A 147 -35.41 19.13 -49.74
C LEU A 147 -35.43 20.66 -49.80
N HIS A 148 -34.83 21.34 -48.83
CA HIS A 148 -34.70 22.79 -48.84
C HIS A 148 -33.85 23.28 -50.00
N ASP A 149 -32.67 22.68 -50.21
CA ASP A 149 -31.75 23.03 -51.30
C ASP A 149 -32.40 22.80 -52.67
N ASN A 150 -33.16 21.72 -52.84
CA ASN A 150 -33.93 21.46 -54.06
C ASN A 150 -35.00 22.53 -54.28
N LYS A 151 -35.79 22.89 -53.24
CA LYS A 151 -36.76 23.99 -53.34
C LYS A 151 -36.11 25.32 -53.70
N VAL A 152 -34.94 25.61 -53.13
CA VAL A 152 -34.18 26.84 -53.45
C VAL A 152 -33.66 26.80 -54.89
N LYS A 153 -33.19 25.64 -55.38
CA LYS A 153 -32.80 25.48 -56.79
C LYS A 153 -34.00 25.65 -57.72
N ASP A 154 -35.12 25.00 -57.42
CA ASP A 154 -36.34 25.09 -58.23
C ASP A 154 -36.88 26.51 -58.30
N THR A 155 -36.90 27.22 -57.17
CA THR A 155 -37.32 28.64 -57.14
C THR A 155 -36.35 29.54 -57.92
N LYS A 156 -35.03 29.30 -57.85
CA LYS A 156 -34.03 30.00 -58.67
C LYS A 156 -34.23 29.73 -60.16
N ILE A 157 -34.42 28.47 -60.55
CA ILE A 157 -34.70 28.07 -61.94
C ILE A 157 -36.00 28.72 -62.42
N HIS A 158 -37.06 28.64 -61.61
CA HIS A 158 -38.35 29.25 -61.93
C HIS A 158 -38.23 30.78 -62.10
N ASN A 159 -37.49 31.46 -61.22
CA ASN A 159 -37.25 32.90 -61.34
C ASN A 159 -36.40 33.25 -62.56
N ALA A 160 -35.37 32.46 -62.87
CA ALA A 160 -34.57 32.64 -64.09
C ALA A 160 -35.44 32.44 -65.35
N ALA A 161 -36.26 31.38 -65.38
CA ALA A 161 -37.21 31.13 -66.46
C ALA A 161 -38.22 32.28 -66.60
N LYS A 162 -38.78 32.78 -65.49
CA LYS A 162 -39.68 33.94 -65.46
C LYS A 162 -39.02 35.21 -65.98
N ASN A 163 -37.77 35.48 -65.63
CA ASN A 163 -37.08 36.71 -66.08
C ASN A 163 -36.62 36.62 -67.54
N LEU A 164 -36.24 35.42 -68.00
CA LEU A 164 -35.68 35.18 -69.33
C LEU A 164 -36.71 34.61 -70.33
N HIS A 165 -38.00 34.59 -69.98
CA HIS A 165 -39.08 34.03 -70.82
C HIS A 165 -39.33 34.77 -72.14
N HIS A 166 -38.76 35.96 -72.30
CA HIS A 166 -38.77 36.70 -73.56
C HIS A 166 -37.65 36.23 -74.51
N LEU A 167 -36.56 35.67 -73.96
CA LEU A 167 -35.47 35.07 -74.75
C LEU A 167 -35.83 33.65 -75.18
N VAL A 168 -36.39 32.86 -74.26
CA VAL A 168 -36.79 31.47 -74.44
C VAL A 168 -38.32 31.41 -74.56
N SER A 169 -38.85 30.83 -75.64
CA SER A 169 -40.30 30.80 -75.89
C SER A 169 -41.12 30.28 -74.71
N THR A 170 -42.27 30.92 -74.47
CA THR A 170 -43.31 30.39 -73.59
C THR A 170 -44.42 29.72 -74.41
N LYS A 171 -45.35 29.03 -73.74
CA LYS A 171 -46.53 28.46 -74.39
C LYS A 171 -47.41 29.53 -75.06
N ALA A 172 -47.43 30.75 -74.53
CA ALA A 172 -48.27 31.84 -75.02
C ALA A 172 -47.58 32.73 -76.08
N GLN A 173 -46.25 32.94 -75.98
CA GLN A 173 -45.53 33.84 -76.87
C GLN A 173 -44.12 33.30 -77.20
N ARG A 174 -43.77 33.34 -78.50
CA ARG A 174 -42.46 32.93 -79.01
C ARG A 174 -41.35 33.90 -78.54
N GLY A 175 -40.23 33.34 -78.09
CA GLY A 175 -39.06 34.10 -77.62
C GLY A 175 -38.11 34.50 -78.75
N VAL A 176 -37.28 35.52 -78.49
CA VAL A 176 -36.38 36.12 -79.49
C VAL A 176 -35.37 35.11 -80.05
N TYR A 177 -34.83 34.21 -79.22
CA TYR A 177 -33.89 33.19 -79.71
C TYR A 177 -34.53 32.15 -80.61
N ASN A 178 -35.85 31.96 -80.52
CA ASN A 178 -36.54 31.01 -81.38
C ASN A 178 -36.46 31.44 -82.85
N TYR A 179 -36.60 32.73 -83.15
CA TYR A 179 -36.44 33.25 -84.52
C TYR A 179 -35.02 33.03 -85.06
N ARG A 180 -33.99 33.21 -84.22
CA ARG A 180 -32.60 32.99 -84.63
C ARG A 180 -32.31 31.50 -84.86
N ILE A 181 -32.81 30.63 -83.98
CA ILE A 181 -32.67 29.18 -84.12
C ILE A 181 -33.44 28.68 -85.35
N GLU A 182 -34.69 29.09 -85.54
CA GLU A 182 -35.49 28.76 -86.73
C GLU A 182 -34.81 29.24 -88.02
N ASN A 183 -34.19 30.43 -88.03
CA ASN A 183 -33.44 30.92 -89.18
C ASN A 183 -32.14 30.16 -89.45
N ILE A 184 -31.43 29.69 -88.41
CA ILE A 184 -30.25 28.83 -88.57
C ILE A 184 -30.68 27.48 -89.14
N ILE A 185 -31.75 26.88 -88.60
CA ILE A 185 -32.32 25.63 -89.09
C ILE A 185 -32.76 25.78 -90.55
N ARG A 186 -33.47 26.88 -90.90
CA ARG A 186 -33.87 27.17 -92.28
C ARG A 186 -32.67 27.33 -93.21
N LYS A 187 -31.60 28.01 -92.77
CA LYS A 187 -30.36 28.12 -93.57
C LYS A 187 -29.74 26.74 -93.80
N GLN A 188 -29.63 25.89 -92.78
CA GLN A 188 -29.10 24.53 -92.92
C GLN A 188 -29.93 23.68 -93.89
N VAL A 189 -31.27 23.76 -93.82
CA VAL A 189 -32.16 23.06 -94.75
C VAL A 189 -31.98 23.57 -96.19
N VAL A 190 -31.89 24.89 -96.39
CA VAL A 190 -31.66 25.48 -97.72
C VAL A 190 -30.29 25.10 -98.29
N TYR A 191 -29.23 25.07 -97.48
CA TYR A 191 -27.92 24.59 -97.92
C TYR A 191 -27.93 23.10 -98.29
N SER A 192 -28.70 22.28 -97.56
CA SER A 192 -28.88 20.85 -97.87
C SER A 192 -29.61 20.65 -99.20
N SER A 193 -30.71 21.35 -99.45
CA SER A 193 -31.49 21.22 -100.71
C SER A 193 -30.80 21.84 -101.93
N LYS A 194 -29.90 22.81 -101.74
CA LYS A 194 -29.11 23.39 -102.84
C LYS A 194 -27.97 22.46 -103.29
N GLY A 195 -27.38 21.72 -102.36
CA GLY A 195 -26.44 20.63 -102.68
C GLY A 195 -27.11 19.44 -103.38
N GLU A 196 -28.39 19.19 -103.13
CA GLU A 196 -29.18 18.18 -103.86
C GLU A 196 -29.49 18.63 -105.30
N TRP A 197 -29.88 19.89 -105.53
CA TRP A 197 -30.09 20.45 -106.88
C TRP A 197 -28.81 20.53 -107.74
N GLU A 198 -27.66 20.85 -107.15
CA GLU A 198 -26.37 20.90 -107.86
C GLU A 198 -25.87 19.49 -108.22
N ASN A 199 -26.13 18.48 -107.38
CA ASN A 199 -25.85 17.08 -107.71
C ASN A 199 -26.77 16.56 -108.81
N GLU A 200 -28.07 16.93 -108.82
CA GLU A 200 -29.04 16.50 -109.83
C GLU A 200 -28.75 17.10 -111.24
N LYS A 201 -28.22 18.34 -111.29
CA LYS A 201 -27.70 18.94 -112.54
C LYS A 201 -26.41 18.26 -113.03
N MET A 202 -25.48 17.97 -112.13
CA MET A 202 -24.21 17.30 -112.50
C MET A 202 -24.40 15.84 -112.95
N THR A 203 -25.50 15.18 -112.55
CA THR A 203 -25.87 13.85 -113.05
C THR A 203 -26.58 13.92 -114.41
N ASN A 204 -27.40 14.94 -114.67
CA ASN A 204 -28.08 15.10 -115.97
C ASN A 204 -27.14 15.60 -117.08
N GLU A 205 -26.15 16.45 -116.78
CA GLU A 205 -25.16 16.90 -117.77
C GLU A 205 -24.13 15.81 -118.15
N LYS A 206 -23.97 14.76 -117.32
CA LYS A 206 -23.12 13.60 -117.65
C LYS A 206 -23.83 12.52 -118.49
N GLY A 207 -25.16 12.54 -118.57
CA GLY A 207 -25.94 11.59 -119.38
C GLY A 207 -26.12 11.98 -120.86
N GLU A 208 -25.89 13.24 -121.22
CA GLU A 208 -26.04 13.71 -122.62
C GLU A 208 -24.76 13.64 -123.47
N ASN A 209 -23.61 13.28 -122.86
CA ASN A 209 -22.30 13.19 -123.54
C ASN A 209 -21.82 11.75 -123.85
N GLU A 210 -22.67 10.73 -123.66
CA GLU A 210 -22.41 9.36 -124.11
C GLU A 210 -23.41 8.99 -125.23
N LYS A 211 -23.09 9.46 -126.44
CA LYS A 211 -23.57 8.93 -127.73
C LYS A 211 -22.40 8.27 -128.45
#